data_AF-A0A6G5AD44-F1
#
_entry.id   AF-A0A6G5AD44-F1
#
_cell.length_a   1.000
_cell.length_b   1.000
_cell.length_c   1.000
_cell.angle_alpha   90.00
_cell.angle_beta   90.00
_cell.angle_gamma   90.00
#
_symmetry.space_group_name_H-M   'P 1'
#
loop_
_entity.id
_entity.type
_entity.pdbx_description
1 polymer ?
#
loop_
_entity_poly.entity_id
_entity_poly.type
_entity_poly.pdbx_seq_one_letter_code
_entity_poly.pdbx_strand_id
1 'polypeptide(L)'
;MSHTILLVQPGKPETRTYSDYESVNECMEGVCHIYEEHLKRQNPNTPSITYDISQLFDFVDQLVDLSCLVYQKSTNTYAPYNKAWIKEKIYILLRRQASKSQS
;
A
#
# COMPACT_ATOMS: atom_id res chain seq x y z
N MET A 1 -6.30 -2.79 16.06
CA MET A 1 -6.13 -3.67 14.90
C MET A 1 -7.49 -3.88 14.27
N SER A 2 -7.60 -3.52 13.00
CA SER A 2 -8.79 -3.62 12.16
C SER A 2 -8.37 -4.36 10.91
N HIS A 3 -8.96 -5.53 10.68
CA HIS A 3 -8.71 -6.31 9.48
C HIS A 3 -8.94 -5.42 8.24
N THR A 4 -8.02 -5.50 7.30
CA THR A 4 -8.02 -4.64 6.12
C THR A 4 -7.82 -5.47 4.88
N ILE A 5 -8.70 -5.32 3.89
CA ILE A 5 -8.61 -5.99 2.59
C ILE A 5 -8.14 -4.94 1.58
N LEU A 6 -7.06 -5.22 0.87
CA LEU A 6 -6.54 -4.42 -0.24
C LEU A 6 -7.05 -4.99 -1.56
N LEU A 7 -7.59 -4.14 -2.42
CA LEU A 7 -8.03 -4.47 -3.77
C LEU A 7 -7.12 -3.74 -4.77
N VAL A 8 -6.52 -4.49 -5.69
CA VAL A 8 -5.54 -3.95 -6.65
C VAL A 8 -5.94 -4.33 -8.07
N GLN A 9 -5.94 -3.35 -8.97
CA GLN A 9 -6.06 -3.57 -10.41
C GLN A 9 -4.93 -2.83 -11.13
N PRO A 10 -3.84 -3.54 -11.52
CA PRO A 10 -2.74 -2.91 -12.24
C PRO A 10 -3.09 -2.52 -13.68
N GLY A 11 -3.97 -3.27 -14.35
CA GLY A 11 -4.27 -3.07 -15.77
C GLY A 11 -5.66 -3.56 -16.17
N LYS A 12 -5.72 -4.52 -17.11
CA LYS A 12 -6.99 -5.09 -17.59
C LYS A 12 -7.79 -5.75 -16.44
N PRO A 13 -9.12 -5.90 -16.55
CA PRO A 13 -9.95 -6.43 -15.47
C PRO A 13 -9.52 -7.80 -14.92
N GLU A 14 -8.88 -8.65 -15.74
CA GLU A 14 -8.38 -9.98 -15.36
C GLU A 14 -7.18 -9.91 -14.42
N THR A 15 -6.53 -8.74 -14.31
CA THR A 15 -5.40 -8.50 -13.40
C THR A 15 -5.85 -8.12 -11.98
N ARG A 16 -7.17 -8.03 -11.74
CA ARG A 16 -7.71 -7.76 -10.40
C ARG A 16 -7.29 -8.85 -9.44
N THR A 17 -6.72 -8.42 -8.32
CA THR A 17 -6.35 -9.30 -7.22
C THR A 17 -6.64 -8.60 -5.89
N TYR A 18 -6.61 -9.37 -4.81
CA TYR A 18 -6.77 -8.85 -3.47
C TYR A 18 -5.79 -9.50 -2.50
N SER A 19 -5.57 -8.84 -1.38
CA SER A 19 -4.81 -9.37 -0.24
C SER A 19 -5.42 -8.84 1.05
N ASP A 20 -5.32 -9.59 2.13
CA ASP A 20 -5.85 -9.21 3.43
C ASP A 20 -4.77 -9.13 4.50
N TYR A 21 -5.03 -8.30 5.51
CA TYR A 21 -4.07 -7.93 6.54
C TYR A 21 -4.77 -7.80 7.91
N GLU A 22 -4.06 -8.03 9.00
CA GLU A 22 -4.63 -7.93 10.36
C GLU A 22 -4.81 -6.47 10.80
N SER A 23 -4.08 -5.56 10.17
CA SER A 23 -4.13 -4.12 10.45
C SER A 23 -4.02 -3.24 9.22
N VAL A 24 -4.45 -1.98 9.36
CA VAL A 24 -4.26 -0.93 8.34
C VAL A 24 -2.78 -0.71 8.06
N ASN A 25 -1.93 -0.76 9.08
CA ASN A 25 -0.49 -0.52 8.91
C ASN A 25 0.16 -1.60 8.05
N GLU A 26 -0.11 -2.87 8.33
CA GLU A 26 0.36 -4.00 7.50
C GLU A 26 -0.16 -3.88 6.06
N CYS A 27 -1.41 -3.44 5.87
CA CYS A 27 -1.93 -3.18 4.54
C CYS A 27 -1.13 -2.10 3.79
N MET A 28 -0.75 -1.00 4.48
CA MET A 28 0.07 0.04 3.87
C MET A 28 1.49 -0.46 3.57
N GLU A 29 2.07 -1.28 4.46
CA GLU A 29 3.36 -1.96 4.22
C GLU A 29 3.27 -2.89 3.00
N GLY A 30 2.14 -3.58 2.82
CA GLY A 30 1.84 -4.38 1.63
C GLY A 30 1.87 -3.56 0.33
N VAL A 31 1.33 -2.34 0.34
CA VAL A 31 1.39 -1.43 -0.82
C VAL A 31 2.84 -1.03 -1.14
N CYS A 32 3.65 -0.72 -0.12
CA CYS A 32 5.09 -0.47 -0.31
C CYS A 32 5.78 -1.69 -0.91
N HIS A 33 5.46 -2.89 -0.42
CA HIS A 33 6.07 -4.12 -0.90
C HIS A 33 5.74 -4.41 -2.38
N ILE A 34 4.50 -4.15 -2.81
CA ILE A 34 4.10 -4.29 -4.22
C ILE A 34 4.98 -3.40 -5.12
N TYR A 35 5.24 -2.17 -4.69
CA TYR A 35 6.11 -1.26 -5.43
C TYR A 35 7.58 -1.69 -5.39
N GLU A 36 8.06 -2.17 -4.26
CA GLU A 36 9.43 -2.71 -4.12
C GLU A 36 9.66 -3.92 -5.01
N GLU A 37 8.68 -4.83 -5.12
CA GLU A 37 8.73 -5.93 -6.07
C GLU A 37 8.77 -5.44 -7.52
N HIS A 38 7.98 -4.42 -7.85
CA HIS A 38 8.00 -3.78 -9.17
C HIS A 38 9.39 -3.23 -9.49
N LEU A 39 10.01 -2.51 -8.54
CA LEU A 39 11.37 -1.98 -8.68
C LEU A 39 12.43 -3.08 -8.81
N LYS A 40 12.33 -4.16 -8.01
CA LYS A 40 13.24 -5.31 -8.10
C LYS A 40 13.19 -5.99 -9.46
N ARG A 41 11.99 -6.13 -10.05
CA ARG A 41 11.83 -6.70 -11.41
C ARG A 41 12.46 -5.82 -12.49
N GLN A 42 12.44 -4.50 -12.31
CA GLN A 42 13.08 -3.55 -13.23
C GLN A 42 14.60 -3.47 -13.05
N ASN A 43 15.11 -3.76 -11.84
CA ASN A 43 16.52 -3.61 -11.48
C ASN A 43 17.08 -4.93 -10.90
N PRO A 44 17.13 -6.02 -11.69
CA PRO A 44 17.45 -7.36 -11.17
C PRO A 44 18.87 -7.50 -10.61
N ASN A 45 19.80 -6.63 -11.03
CA ASN A 45 21.19 -6.65 -10.60
C ASN A 45 21.48 -5.66 -9.46
N THR A 46 20.47 -4.93 -8.97
CA THR A 46 20.62 -3.92 -7.93
C THR A 46 20.22 -4.54 -6.58
N PRO A 47 21.19 -4.85 -5.69
CA PRO A 47 20.91 -5.60 -4.46
C PRO A 47 20.09 -4.81 -3.44
N SER A 48 20.16 -3.47 -3.48
CA SER A 48 19.38 -2.58 -2.63
C SER A 48 18.90 -1.40 -3.45
N ILE A 49 17.59 -1.16 -3.43
CA ILE A 49 16.95 -0.08 -4.17
C ILE A 49 16.36 0.89 -3.15
N THR A 50 16.76 2.15 -3.23
CA THR A 50 16.13 3.26 -2.51
C THR A 50 15.17 3.99 -3.44
N TYR A 51 14.06 4.49 -2.89
CA TYR A 51 13.10 5.28 -3.64
C TYR A 51 12.54 6.39 -2.76
N ASP A 52 12.17 7.50 -3.40
CA ASP A 52 11.43 8.58 -2.76
C ASP A 52 9.93 8.25 -2.68
N ILE A 53 9.26 8.77 -1.66
CA ILE A 53 7.82 8.58 -1.48
C ILE A 53 7.00 9.12 -2.67
N SER A 54 7.47 10.16 -3.35
CA SER A 54 6.87 10.68 -4.58
C SER A 54 6.82 9.61 -5.67
N GLN A 55 7.88 8.82 -5.85
CA GLN A 55 7.92 7.76 -6.86
C GLN A 55 6.94 6.62 -6.52
N LEU A 56 6.77 6.29 -5.23
CA LEU A 56 5.74 5.37 -4.78
C LEU A 56 4.33 5.91 -5.06
N PHE A 57 4.11 7.20 -4.85
CA PHE A 57 2.81 7.83 -5.12
C PHE A 57 2.49 7.88 -6.61
N ASP A 58 3.48 8.16 -7.46
CA ASP A 58 3.34 8.10 -8.91
C ASP A 58 2.96 6.69 -9.36
N PHE A 59 3.59 5.65 -8.80
CA PHE A 59 3.21 4.26 -9.05
C PHE A 59 1.76 3.96 -8.64
N VAL A 60 1.34 4.39 -7.45
CA VAL A 60 -0.04 4.22 -6.98
C VAL A 60 -1.04 4.91 -7.93
N ASP A 61 -0.70 6.10 -8.41
CA ASP A 61 -1.55 6.86 -9.33
C ASP A 61 -1.65 6.20 -10.71
N GLN A 62 -0.60 5.50 -11.17
CA GLN A 62 -0.59 4.75 -12.43
C GLN A 62 -1.44 3.47 -12.42
N LEU A 63 -1.72 2.87 -11.25
CA LEU A 63 -2.61 1.71 -11.17
C LEU A 63 -3.99 2.05 -11.76
N VAL A 64 -4.70 1.10 -12.36
CA VAL A 64 -6.06 1.37 -12.84
C VAL A 64 -7.00 1.57 -11.65
N ASP A 65 -6.90 0.71 -10.64
CA ASP A 65 -7.62 0.87 -9.38
C ASP A 65 -6.79 0.39 -8.19
N LEU A 66 -6.97 1.06 -7.07
CA LEU A 66 -6.41 0.68 -5.78
C LEU A 66 -7.33 1.23 -4.69
N SER A 67 -7.91 0.33 -3.92
CA SER A 67 -8.77 0.66 -2.79
C SER A 67 -8.55 -0.33 -1.66
N CYS A 68 -8.94 0.04 -0.45
CA CYS A 68 -8.94 -0.87 0.68
C CYS A 68 -10.24 -0.80 1.47
N LEU A 69 -10.62 -1.92 2.05
CA LEU A 69 -11.78 -2.09 2.91
C LEU A 69 -11.27 -2.29 4.34
N VAL A 70 -11.62 -1.37 5.25
CA VAL A 70 -11.19 -1.46 6.66
C VAL A 70 -12.36 -1.87 7.54
N TYR A 71 -12.16 -2.93 8.33
CA TYR A 71 -13.18 -3.45 9.24
C TYR A 71 -13.49 -2.47 10.38
N GLN A 72 -14.78 -2.17 10.54
CA GLN A 72 -15.35 -1.32 11.57
C GLN A 72 -16.11 -2.16 12.59
N LYS A 73 -15.51 -2.35 13.77
CA LYS A 73 -16.09 -3.17 14.86
C LYS A 73 -17.44 -2.65 15.36
N SER A 74 -17.65 -1.32 15.36
CA SER A 74 -18.87 -0.70 15.88
C SER A 74 -20.12 -1.03 15.06
N THR A 75 -19.96 -1.20 13.75
CA THR A 75 -21.05 -1.44 12.79
C THR A 75 -21.00 -2.85 12.22
N ASN A 76 -19.94 -3.61 12.50
CA ASN A 76 -19.66 -4.92 11.91
C ASN A 76 -19.66 -4.88 10.37
N THR A 77 -19.08 -3.82 9.79
CA THR A 77 -19.01 -3.59 8.34
C THR A 77 -17.59 -3.26 7.89
N TYR A 78 -17.36 -3.22 6.58
CA TYR A 78 -16.15 -2.69 5.98
C TYR A 78 -16.40 -1.31 5.41
N ALA A 79 -15.56 -0.33 5.79
CA ALA A 79 -15.57 0.98 5.17
C ALA A 79 -14.58 1.03 3.99
N PRO A 80 -15.01 1.48 2.80
CA PRO A 80 -14.13 1.61 1.65
C PRO A 80 -13.30 2.89 1.69
N TYR A 81 -12.05 2.79 1.26
CA TYR A 81 -11.11 3.89 1.13
C TYR A 81 -10.37 3.81 -0.20
N ASN A 82 -10.08 4.97 -0.77
CA ASN A 82 -9.50 5.11 -2.11
C ASN A 82 -7.98 5.34 -2.04
N LYS A 83 -7.36 5.47 -3.23
CA LYS A 83 -5.94 5.82 -3.40
C LYS A 83 -5.47 7.01 -2.56
N ALA A 84 -6.24 8.09 -2.52
CA ALA A 84 -5.84 9.30 -1.80
C ALA A 84 -5.67 9.02 -0.30
N TRP A 85 -6.61 8.28 0.28
CA TRP A 85 -6.53 7.86 1.67
C TRP A 85 -5.35 6.90 1.91
N ILE A 86 -5.13 5.94 1.00
CA ILE A 86 -3.98 5.01 1.07
C ILE A 86 -2.66 5.79 1.06
N LYS A 87 -2.47 6.74 0.14
CA LYS A 87 -1.27 7.59 0.07
C LYS A 87 -1.05 8.37 1.38
N GLU A 88 -2.11 8.93 1.96
CA GLU A 88 -2.04 9.61 3.26
C GLU A 88 -1.57 8.67 4.38
N LYS A 89 -2.11 7.45 4.44
CA LYS A 89 -1.72 6.47 5.48
C LYS A 89 -0.30 5.95 5.29
N ILE A 90 0.14 5.75 4.06
CA ILE A 90 1.55 5.44 3.75
C ILE A 90 2.46 6.59 4.22
N TYR A 91 2.12 7.85 3.93
CA TYR A 91 2.90 9.00 4.40
C TYR A 91 3.07 9.01 5.92
N ILE A 92 1.97 8.79 6.66
CA ILE A 92 2.00 8.74 8.12
C ILE A 92 2.85 7.56 8.62
N LEU A 93 2.72 6.39 7.99
CA LEU A 93 3.48 5.19 8.33
C LEU A 93 5.00 5.44 8.18
N LEU A 94 5.43 5.88 7.00
CA LEU A 94 6.85 6.09 6.69
C LEU A 94 7.47 7.20 7.53
N ARG A 95 6.73 8.30 7.77
CA ARG A 95 7.17 9.38 8.67
C ARG A 95 7.39 8.87 10.10
N ARG A 96 6.51 8.00 10.60
CA ARG A 96 6.66 7.40 11.93
C ARG A 96 7.86 6.45 12.01
N GLN A 97 8.08 5.64 10.98
CA GLN A 97 9.24 4.75 10.92
C GLN A 97 10.55 5.56 10.93
N ALA A 98 10.66 6.59 10.11
CA ALA A 98 11.82 7.49 10.08
C ALA A 98 12.10 8.14 11.44
N SER A 99 11.06 8.55 12.17
CA SER A 99 11.21 9.13 13.50
C SER A 99 11.69 8.14 14.57
N LYS A 100 11.35 6.85 14.45
CA LYS A 100 11.79 5.79 15.38
C LYS A 100 13.23 5.37 15.15
N SER A 101 13.72 5.46 13.92
CA SER A 101 15.11 5.12 13.59
C SER A 101 16.15 6.13 14.11
N GLN A 102 15.71 7.26 14.67
CA GLN A 102 16.57 8.31 15.24
C GLN A 102 16.62 8.30 16.78
N SER A 103 15.92 7.36 17.43
CA SER A 103 15.90 7.15 18.89
C SER A 103 16.54 5.83 19.27
#